data_AF-A0A1G7HYL9-F1
#
_entry.id   AF-A0A1G7HYL9-F1
#
_cell.length_a   1.000
_cell.length_b   1.000
_cell.length_c   1.000
_cell.angle_alpha   90.00
_cell.angle_beta   90.00
_cell.angle_gamma   90.00
#
_symmetry.space_group_name_H-M   'P 1'
#
loop_
_entity.id
_entity.type
_entity.pdbx_description
1 polymer ?
#
loop_
_entity_poly.entity_id
_entity_poly.type
_entity_poly.pdbx_seq_one_letter_code
_entity_poly.pdbx_strand_id
1 'polypeptide(L)'
;MTKNGNALRMHKLVKEFRGFGRSQKEFAAAHGLSEGKMHYWVSKTARAERPAPPSIVAKKDFVAISVTPESEDRNIVIRLKSGVEIEIPV
;
A
#
# COMPACT_ATOMS: atom_id res chain seq x y z
N MET A 1 -25.02 -6.65 7.39
CA MET A 1 -23.95 -7.62 7.03
C MET A 1 -22.60 -7.01 7.42
N THR A 2 -21.95 -7.52 8.46
CA THR A 2 -20.66 -7.01 8.95
C THR A 2 -19.54 -7.40 7.98
N LYS A 3 -18.62 -6.47 7.70
CA LYS A 3 -17.52 -6.64 6.72
C LYS A 3 -16.66 -7.90 6.99
N ASN A 4 -16.60 -8.34 8.24
CA ASN A 4 -15.84 -9.52 8.67
C ASN A 4 -16.46 -10.85 8.22
N GLY A 5 -17.80 -10.95 8.11
CA GLY A 5 -18.47 -12.18 7.69
C GLY A 5 -18.19 -12.56 6.23
N ASN A 6 -17.98 -11.55 5.37
CA ASN A 6 -17.66 -11.77 3.95
C ASN A 6 -16.25 -12.33 3.78
N ALA A 7 -15.27 -11.77 4.49
CA ALA A 7 -13.89 -12.26 4.45
C ALA A 7 -13.79 -13.71 4.90
N LEU A 8 -14.44 -14.07 6.02
CA LEU A 8 -14.43 -15.44 6.53
C LEU A 8 -15.01 -16.44 5.52
N ARG A 9 -16.10 -16.06 4.85
CA ARG A 9 -16.72 -16.86 3.78
C ARG A 9 -15.77 -17.05 2.60
N MET A 10 -15.06 -16.01 2.18
CA MET A 10 -14.10 -16.09 1.06
C MET A 10 -12.88 -16.95 1.42
N HIS A 11 -12.38 -16.87 2.66
CA HIS A 11 -11.31 -17.76 3.14
C HIS A 11 -11.72 -19.23 3.08
N LYS A 12 -12.95 -19.56 3.49
CA LYS A 12 -13.48 -20.93 3.41
C LYS A 12 -13.52 -21.43 1.95
N LEU A 13 -14.05 -20.62 1.04
CA LEU A 13 -14.12 -20.96 -0.39
C LEU A 13 -12.74 -21.17 -1.02
N VAL A 14 -11.74 -20.35 -0.68
CA VAL A 14 -10.37 -20.56 -1.18
C VAL A 14 -9.76 -21.85 -0.64
N LYS A 15 -10.04 -22.22 0.60
CA LYS A 15 -9.60 -23.50 1.16
C LYS A 15 -10.24 -24.69 0.44
N GLU A 16 -11.54 -24.61 0.14
CA GLU A 16 -12.27 -25.62 -0.63
C GLU A 16 -11.72 -25.73 -2.07
N PHE A 17 -11.43 -24.60 -2.71
CA PHE A 17 -10.83 -24.56 -4.05
C PHE A 17 -9.50 -25.30 -4.13
N ARG A 18 -8.61 -25.11 -3.16
CA ARG A 18 -7.29 -25.79 -3.12
C ARG A 18 -7.41 -27.31 -3.03
N GLY A 19 -8.52 -27.84 -2.51
CA GLY A 19 -8.78 -29.28 -2.41
C GLY A 19 -9.48 -29.89 -3.63
N PHE A 20 -10.13 -29.09 -4.49
CA PHE A 20 -11.02 -29.57 -5.54
C PHE A 20 -10.35 -29.78 -6.91
N GLY A 21 -9.16 -29.21 -7.15
CA GLY A 21 -8.39 -29.40 -8.39
C GLY A 21 -9.04 -28.88 -9.68
N ARG A 22 -10.15 -28.13 -9.60
CA ARG A 22 -10.84 -27.52 -10.74
C ARG A 22 -10.18 -26.23 -11.21
N SER A 23 -10.47 -25.78 -12.42
CA SER A 23 -10.03 -24.46 -12.87
C SER A 23 -10.69 -23.35 -12.04
N GLN A 24 -9.97 -22.24 -11.86
CA GLN A 24 -10.45 -21.12 -11.04
C GLN A 24 -11.75 -20.51 -11.58
N LYS A 25 -11.91 -20.51 -12.92
CA LYS A 25 -13.10 -20.03 -13.61
C LYS A 25 -14.33 -20.88 -13.29
N GLU A 26 -14.20 -22.21 -13.38
CA GLU A 26 -15.31 -23.14 -13.09
C GLU A 26 -15.70 -23.10 -11.62
N PHE A 27 -14.73 -23.05 -10.72
CA PHE A 27 -15.01 -22.93 -9.28
C PHE A 27 -15.69 -21.61 -8.94
N ALA A 28 -15.21 -20.49 -9.50
CA ALA A 28 -15.84 -19.19 -9.28
C ALA A 28 -17.30 -19.19 -9.78
N ALA A 29 -17.55 -19.71 -10.99
CA ALA A 29 -18.89 -19.80 -11.55
C ALA A 29 -19.85 -20.64 -10.67
N ALA A 30 -19.40 -21.80 -10.18
CA ALA A 30 -20.20 -22.68 -9.31
C ALA A 30 -20.61 -22.02 -7.99
N HIS A 31 -19.83 -21.04 -7.51
CA HIS A 31 -20.09 -20.33 -6.26
C HIS A 31 -20.63 -18.89 -6.46
N GLY A 32 -21.02 -18.53 -7.69
CA GLY A 32 -21.58 -17.21 -8.01
C GLY A 32 -20.58 -16.06 -7.87
N LEU A 33 -19.31 -16.33 -8.13
CA LEU A 33 -18.20 -15.37 -8.08
C LEU A 33 -17.68 -15.08 -9.49
N SER A 34 -17.16 -13.87 -9.69
CA SER A 34 -16.34 -13.59 -10.86
C SER A 34 -14.95 -14.21 -10.70
N GLU A 35 -14.35 -14.60 -11.81
CA GLU A 35 -13.00 -15.17 -11.85
C GLU A 35 -11.96 -14.25 -11.20
N GLY A 36 -12.04 -12.93 -11.49
CA GLY A 36 -11.13 -11.94 -10.90
C GLY A 36 -11.28 -11.80 -9.39
N LYS A 37 -12.50 -11.95 -8.86
CA LYS A 37 -12.73 -11.93 -7.41
C LYS A 37 -12.13 -13.17 -6.75
N MET A 38 -12.25 -14.33 -7.38
CA MET A 38 -11.59 -15.55 -6.90
C MET A 38 -10.06 -15.40 -6.96
N HIS A 39 -9.52 -14.84 -8.05
CA HIS A 39 -8.09 -14.59 -8.22
C HIS A 39 -7.53 -13.70 -7.10
N TYR A 40 -8.26 -12.62 -6.79
CA TYR A 40 -7.91 -11.71 -5.71
C TYR A 40 -7.77 -12.44 -4.38
N TRP A 41 -8.74 -13.28 -4.01
CA TRP A 41 -8.74 -13.99 -2.73
C TRP A 41 -7.69 -15.10 -2.65
N VAL A 42 -7.47 -15.82 -3.75
CA VAL A 42 -6.37 -16.81 -3.85
C VAL A 42 -5.02 -16.12 -3.68
N SER A 43 -4.81 -14.99 -4.35
CA SER A 43 -3.57 -14.21 -4.24
C SER A 43 -3.38 -13.61 -2.84
N LYS A 44 -4.46 -13.10 -2.23
CA LYS A 44 -4.44 -12.47 -0.90
C LYS A 44 -4.15 -13.49 0.20
N THR A 45 -4.75 -14.68 0.13
CA THR A 45 -4.49 -15.77 1.08
C THR A 45 -3.08 -16.31 0.97
N ALA A 46 -2.58 -16.51 -0.25
CA ALA A 46 -1.20 -16.94 -0.48
C ALA A 46 -0.16 -15.93 0.05
N ARG A 47 -0.48 -14.62 0.02
CA ARG A 47 0.38 -13.58 0.62
C ARG A 47 0.32 -13.56 2.14
N ALA A 48 -0.81 -13.92 2.74
CA ALA A 48 -0.96 -13.97 4.20
C ALA A 48 -0.29 -15.21 4.83
N GLU A 49 -0.19 -16.31 4.09
CA GLU A 49 0.46 -17.56 4.53
C GLU A 49 1.98 -17.57 4.35
N ARG A 50 2.52 -16.66 3.53
CA ARG A 50 3.96 -16.44 3.51
C ARG A 50 4.30 -15.66 4.77
N PRO A 51 5.22 -16.12 5.65
CA PRO A 51 5.93 -15.17 6.50
C PRO A 51 6.45 -14.10 5.55
N ALA A 52 6.22 -12.82 5.88
CA ALA A 52 6.74 -11.73 5.06
C ALA A 52 8.17 -12.13 4.67
N PRO A 53 8.51 -12.22 3.37
CA PRO A 53 9.89 -12.54 3.01
C PRO A 53 10.73 -11.59 3.85
N PRO A 54 11.77 -12.08 4.58
CA PRO A 54 12.62 -11.18 5.36
C PRO A 54 12.93 -10.07 4.40
N SER A 55 12.51 -8.83 4.68
CA SER A 55 12.52 -7.75 3.69
C SER A 55 13.86 -7.84 3.01
N ILE A 56 13.92 -8.47 1.83
CA ILE A 56 15.06 -8.39 0.97
C ILE A 56 14.75 -7.03 0.43
N VAL A 57 15.16 -6.03 1.22
CA VAL A 57 15.45 -4.70 0.78
C VAL A 57 16.20 -5.00 -0.48
N ALA A 58 15.47 -4.93 -1.60
CA ALA A 58 16.07 -5.06 -2.90
C ALA A 58 17.27 -4.15 -2.77
N LYS A 59 18.47 -4.68 -3.04
CA LYS A 59 19.67 -3.86 -3.24
C LYS A 59 19.33 -2.92 -4.39
N LYS A 60 18.61 -1.88 -4.02
CA LYS A 60 18.28 -0.70 -4.74
C LYS A 60 19.38 0.18 -4.19
N ASP A 61 20.30 0.55 -5.07
CA ASP A 61 21.38 1.53 -4.89
C ASP A 61 20.86 2.94 -4.50
N PHE A 62 19.76 2.97 -3.76
CA PHE A 62 19.12 4.14 -3.24
C PHE A 62 19.71 4.35 -1.85
N VAL A 63 20.79 5.13 -1.83
CA VAL A 63 21.27 5.76 -0.62
C VAL A 63 20.23 6.79 -0.21
N ALA A 64 19.56 6.57 0.92
CA ALA A 64 18.69 7.56 1.50
C ALA A 64 19.55 8.72 1.98
N ILE A 65 19.51 9.84 1.25
CA ILE A 65 20.11 11.10 1.70
C ILE A 65 19.13 11.70 2.71
N SER A 66 19.50 11.68 3.98
CA SER A 66 18.80 12.44 5.01
C SER A 66 19.07 13.92 4.79
N VAL A 67 18.17 14.59 4.05
CA VAL A 67 18.15 16.04 4.00
C VAL A 67 17.53 16.49 5.31
N THR A 68 18.35 17.04 6.22
CA THR A 68 17.83 17.88 7.30
C THR A 68 17.06 19.00 6.62
N PRO A 69 15.75 19.20 6.91
CA PRO A 69 15.10 20.41 6.46
C PRO A 69 15.85 21.54 7.13
N GLU A 70 16.66 22.26 6.35
CA GLU A 70 17.15 23.54 6.77
C GLU A 70 15.89 24.36 7.00
N SER A 71 15.60 24.67 8.27
CA SER A 71 14.61 25.67 8.59
C SER A 71 15.13 26.95 7.97
N GLU A 72 14.73 27.21 6.72
CA GLU A 72 14.95 28.52 6.14
C GLU A 72 14.18 29.48 7.04
N ASP A 73 14.89 30.23 7.89
CA ASP A 73 14.37 31.45 8.50
C ASP A 73 14.03 32.39 7.34
N ARG A 74 12.85 32.19 6.76
CA ARG A 74 12.38 32.93 5.60
C ARG A 74 11.95 34.29 6.08
N ASN A 75 12.82 35.27 5.91
CA ASN A 75 12.50 36.66 6.18
C ASN A 75 12.19 37.38 4.87
N ILE A 76 11.11 38.15 4.85
CA ILE A 76 10.86 39.12 3.77
C ILE A 76 11.66 40.38 4.11
N VAL A 77 12.60 40.77 3.24
CA VAL A 77 13.39 42.00 3.40
C VAL A 77 12.88 43.07 2.44
N ILE A 78 12.41 44.19 2.99
CA ILE A 78 11.96 45.35 2.22
C ILE A 78 13.02 46.46 2.34
N ARG A 79 13.63 46.84 1.20
CA ARG A 79 14.64 47.91 1.14
C ARG A 79 14.03 49.19 0.59
N LEU A 80 14.01 50.25 1.40
CA LEU A 80 13.51 51.57 1.00
C LEU A 80 14.63 52.43 0.40
N LYS A 81 14.27 53.36 -0.51
CA LYS A 81 15.24 54.32 -1.10
C LYS A 81 15.92 55.22 -0.07
N SER A 82 15.34 55.35 1.13
CA SER A 82 15.90 56.06 2.29
C SER A 82 17.05 55.31 2.96
N GLY A 83 17.34 54.07 2.54
CA GLY A 83 18.35 53.21 3.17
C GLY A 83 17.85 52.42 4.37
N VAL A 84 16.56 52.51 4.69
CA VAL A 84 15.94 51.71 5.76
C VAL A 84 15.61 50.30 5.24
N GLU A 85 15.95 49.30 6.04
CA GLU A 85 15.64 47.88 5.79
C GLU A 85 14.65 47.37 6.84
N ILE A 86 13.60 46.68 6.38
CA ILE A 86 12.57 46.08 7.23
C ILE A 86 12.61 44.57 7.01
N GLU A 87 12.76 43.81 8.10
CA GLU A 87 12.75 42.35 8.10
C GLU A 87 11.44 41.84 8.73
N ILE A 88 10.74 40.96 8.01
CA ILE A 88 9.49 40.33 8.49
C ILE A 88 9.69 38.81 8.50
N PRO A 89 9.64 38.16 9.68
CA PRO A 89 9.69 36.69 9.76
C PRO A 89 8.39 36.07 9.21
N VAL A 90 8.51 34.93 8.52
CA VAL A 90 7.39 34.19 7.91
C VAL A 90 7.15 32.85 8.59
#